data_AF-A0A7S3L9W5-F1
#
_entry.id   AF-A0A7S3L9W5-F1
#
_cell.length_a   1.000
_cell.length_b   1.000
_cell.length_c   1.000
_cell.angle_alpha   90.00
_cell.angle_beta   90.00
_cell.angle_gamma   90.00
#
_symmetry.space_group_name_H-M   'P 1'
#
loop_
_entity.id
_entity.type
_entity.pdbx_description
1 polymer ?
#
loop_
_entity_poly.entity_id
_entity_poly.type
_entity_poly.pdbx_seq_one_letter_code
_entity_poly.pdbx_strand_id
1 'polypeptide(L)'
;DHQTIFFIDNASMTQEIVRKSDNGTTFVAILNLPARSSLRLDGQTILLHRDDFVGIAGIPLDGFHLVAVRPSIINKKHNEGTISGATAQEPVFASITTGFVLPTTNQADGTETPPPGLIRRYDPQTEEVSKEPLDDVTRTNLQQQIHQQAMDPERLLPYASVIRSEAVALTWREATSMISLDLLTNRAIPPGTKIIPGSHQDDQMSNFANTSLQDGHSPQYPDIPVLLEPGHRRTTHRGTKAFLQGLSP
;
A
#
# COMPACT_ATOMS: atom_id res chain seq x y z
N ASP A 1 -2.33 15.97 33.95
CA ASP A 1 -2.22 16.51 32.59
C ASP A 1 -3.24 15.85 31.66
N HIS A 2 -4.44 16.42 31.62
CA HIS A 2 -5.52 15.99 30.73
C HIS A 2 -5.43 16.79 29.44
N GLN A 3 -5.01 16.15 28.35
CA GLN A 3 -5.04 16.75 27.02
C GLN A 3 -6.45 16.66 26.46
N THR A 4 -7.16 17.78 26.51
CA THR A 4 -8.43 18.01 25.80
C THR A 4 -8.15 17.97 24.29
N ILE A 5 -8.66 16.94 23.61
CA ILE A 5 -8.68 16.87 22.15
C ILE A 5 -9.79 17.81 21.67
N PHE A 6 -9.41 18.93 21.05
CA PHE A 6 -10.34 19.78 20.34
C PHE A 6 -10.71 19.09 19.02
N PHE A 7 -11.95 18.63 18.90
CA PHE A 7 -12.56 18.34 17.61
C PHE A 7 -12.83 19.68 16.92
N ILE A 8 -11.85 20.17 16.17
CA ILE A 8 -12.09 21.26 15.22
C ILE A 8 -12.89 20.66 14.07
N ASP A 9 -14.01 21.30 13.77
CA ASP A 9 -14.93 20.99 12.69
C ASP A 9 -14.28 21.24 11.31
N ASN A 10 -13.27 20.42 10.97
CA ASN A 10 -12.56 20.46 9.69
C ASN A 10 -13.34 19.76 8.57
N ALA A 11 -14.52 19.20 8.86
CA ALA A 11 -15.33 18.47 7.90
C ALA A 11 -15.80 19.35 6.73
N SER A 12 -16.00 20.66 6.95
CA SER A 12 -16.54 21.56 5.93
C SER A 12 -15.53 21.96 4.86
N MET A 13 -14.23 21.98 5.16
CA MET A 13 -13.20 22.48 4.23
C MET A 13 -12.61 21.34 3.37
N THR A 14 -12.47 20.13 3.91
CA THR A 14 -12.01 18.95 3.15
C THR A 14 -13.04 18.50 2.10
N GLN A 15 -14.33 18.81 2.28
CA GLN A 15 -15.38 18.48 1.30
C GLN A 15 -15.28 19.28 -0.01
N GLU A 16 -14.66 20.46 -0.02
CA GLU A 16 -14.69 21.34 -1.20
C GLU A 16 -13.72 20.88 -2.31
N ILE A 17 -12.63 20.19 -1.96
CA ILE A 17 -11.64 19.69 -2.93
C ILE A 17 -12.08 18.35 -3.52
N VAL A 18 -12.71 17.48 -2.71
CA VAL A 18 -13.31 16.24 -3.21
C VAL A 18 -14.46 16.54 -4.18
N ARG A 19 -15.15 17.68 -4.02
CA ARG A 19 -16.21 18.12 -4.93
C ARG A 19 -15.73 18.79 -6.22
N LYS A 20 -14.46 19.18 -6.34
CA LYS A 20 -13.91 19.85 -7.53
C LYS A 20 -13.26 18.91 -8.55
N SER A 21 -13.12 17.63 -8.24
CA SER A 21 -12.79 16.63 -9.24
C SER A 21 -14.07 16.20 -9.96
N ASP A 22 -14.36 16.83 -11.10
CA ASP A 22 -15.40 16.37 -12.03
C ASP A 22 -15.07 14.98 -12.63
N ASN A 23 -13.87 14.45 -12.35
CA ASN A 23 -13.31 13.22 -12.94
C ASN A 23 -13.82 11.92 -12.30
N GLY A 24 -14.81 11.99 -11.40
CA GLY A 24 -15.37 10.83 -10.70
C GLY A 24 -14.51 10.34 -9.53
N THR A 25 -14.96 9.27 -8.87
CA THR A 25 -14.27 8.66 -7.73
C THR A 25 -14.28 7.14 -7.82
N THR A 26 -13.29 6.50 -7.20
CA THR A 26 -13.16 5.06 -7.04
C THR A 26 -13.11 4.66 -5.56
N PHE A 27 -12.91 3.38 -5.30
CA PHE A 27 -12.78 2.84 -3.96
C PHE A 27 -11.78 1.68 -3.93
N VAL A 28 -11.30 1.37 -2.73
CA VAL A 28 -10.57 0.14 -2.42
C VAL A 28 -11.33 -0.63 -1.35
N ALA A 29 -11.49 -1.94 -1.53
CA ALA A 29 -12.04 -2.83 -0.53
C ALA A 29 -11.13 -4.05 -0.34
N ILE A 30 -10.83 -4.36 0.92
CA ILE A 30 -9.98 -5.48 1.34
C ILE A 30 -10.75 -6.28 2.37
N LEU A 31 -11.39 -7.35 1.91
CA LEU A 31 -12.27 -8.16 2.75
C LEU A 31 -11.47 -9.05 3.69
N ASN A 32 -12.04 -9.31 4.87
CA ASN A 32 -11.51 -10.18 5.92
C ASN A 32 -10.16 -9.74 6.49
N LEU A 33 -9.81 -8.45 6.38
CA LEU A 33 -8.58 -7.93 6.95
C LEU A 33 -8.70 -7.94 8.49
N PRO A 34 -7.78 -8.58 9.23
CA PRO A 34 -7.96 -8.75 10.66
C PRO A 34 -7.82 -7.42 11.40
N ALA A 35 -8.49 -7.31 12.55
CA ALA A 35 -8.31 -6.18 13.45
C ALA A 35 -6.82 -5.99 13.79
N ARG A 36 -6.44 -4.74 14.09
CA ARG A 36 -5.07 -4.27 14.36
C ARG A 36 -4.13 -4.32 13.16
N SER A 37 -4.62 -4.67 11.97
CA SER A 37 -3.87 -4.50 10.73
C SER A 37 -3.69 -3.01 10.45
N SER A 38 -2.66 -2.65 9.69
CA SER A 38 -2.54 -1.30 9.15
C SER A 38 -2.77 -1.28 7.66
N LEU A 39 -3.60 -0.34 7.23
CA LEU A 39 -3.85 -0.01 5.85
C LEU A 39 -3.22 1.34 5.58
N ARG A 40 -2.40 1.44 4.54
CA ARG A 40 -1.81 2.70 4.08
C ARG A 40 -2.41 3.08 2.75
N LEU A 41 -2.79 4.34 2.61
CA LEU A 41 -3.23 4.94 1.35
C LEU A 41 -2.50 6.27 1.21
N ASP A 42 -1.78 6.44 0.11
CA ASP A 42 -1.08 7.69 -0.25
C ASP A 42 -0.14 8.20 0.87
N GLY A 43 0.57 7.24 1.46
CA GLY A 43 1.50 7.47 2.57
C GLY A 43 0.84 7.59 3.96
N GLN A 44 -0.47 7.88 4.02
CA GLN A 44 -1.22 7.93 5.28
C GLN A 44 -1.47 6.52 5.81
N THR A 45 -1.38 6.34 7.13
CA THR A 45 -1.55 5.03 7.77
C THR A 45 -2.80 5.04 8.65
N ILE A 46 -3.65 4.04 8.45
CA ILE A 46 -4.85 3.77 9.23
C ILE A 46 -4.57 2.50 10.03
N LEU A 47 -4.74 2.56 11.34
CA LEU A 47 -4.75 1.37 12.18
C LEU A 47 -6.20 0.90 12.32
N LEU A 48 -6.46 -0.34 11.93
CA LEU A 48 -7.79 -0.92 12.02
C LEU A 48 -8.03 -1.39 13.44
N HIS A 49 -9.14 -1.00 14.05
CA HIS A 49 -9.51 -1.46 15.39
C HIS A 49 -10.55 -2.60 15.36
N ARG A 50 -11.07 -2.90 14.18
CA ARG A 50 -12.21 -3.79 13.95
C ARG A 50 -11.84 -4.84 12.91
N ASP A 51 -12.53 -5.97 12.95
CA ASP A 51 -12.40 -7.10 12.02
C ASP A 51 -13.42 -7.07 10.88
N ASP A 52 -14.40 -6.16 10.94
CA ASP A 52 -15.46 -5.97 9.95
C ASP A 52 -15.17 -4.82 8.95
N PHE A 53 -13.96 -4.26 8.98
CA PHE A 53 -13.51 -3.24 8.04
C PHE A 53 -13.59 -3.74 6.60
N VAL A 54 -14.11 -2.90 5.71
CA VAL A 54 -14.30 -3.21 4.29
C VAL A 54 -13.30 -2.44 3.44
N GLY A 55 -13.15 -1.13 3.61
CA GLY A 55 -12.37 -0.35 2.66
C GLY A 55 -12.41 1.16 2.82
N ILE A 56 -11.97 1.85 1.75
CA ILE A 56 -11.97 3.31 1.61
C ILE A 56 -12.67 3.68 0.31
N ALA A 57 -13.63 4.60 0.35
CA ALA A 57 -14.40 5.06 -0.80
C ALA A 57 -14.23 6.56 -1.07
N GLY A 58 -14.58 7.00 -2.28
CA GLY A 58 -14.46 8.41 -2.68
C GLY A 58 -13.02 8.82 -2.98
N ILE A 59 -12.19 7.87 -3.39
CA ILE A 59 -10.81 8.13 -3.82
C ILE A 59 -10.88 8.83 -5.17
N PRO A 60 -10.26 10.00 -5.35
CA PRO A 60 -10.29 10.68 -6.64
C PRO A 60 -9.71 9.79 -7.75
N LEU A 61 -10.23 9.94 -8.97
CA LEU A 61 -9.68 9.23 -10.13
C LEU A 61 -8.47 9.96 -10.75
N ASP A 62 -8.21 11.19 -10.33
CA ASP A 62 -7.09 12.00 -10.82
C ASP A 62 -5.79 11.68 -10.08
N GLY A 63 -4.86 11.05 -10.80
CA GLY A 63 -3.49 10.85 -10.33
C GLY A 63 -3.24 9.50 -9.67
N PHE A 64 -1.99 9.28 -9.28
CA PHE A 64 -1.52 7.99 -8.79
C PHE A 64 -1.91 7.77 -7.33
N HIS A 65 -2.47 6.60 -7.04
CA HIS A 65 -2.76 6.17 -5.67
C HIS A 65 -2.11 4.83 -5.36
N LEU A 66 -1.54 4.73 -4.16
CA LEU A 66 -0.90 3.52 -3.67
C LEU A 66 -1.54 3.05 -2.38
N VAL A 67 -2.10 1.84 -2.43
CA VAL A 67 -2.61 1.14 -1.25
C VAL A 67 -1.55 0.16 -0.78
N ALA A 68 -1.19 0.18 0.50
CA ALA A 68 -0.30 -0.80 1.10
C ALA A 68 -0.91 -1.43 2.35
N VAL A 69 -0.87 -2.75 2.46
CA VAL A 69 -1.49 -3.48 3.58
C VAL A 69 -0.42 -4.17 4.41
N ARG A 70 -0.51 -4.01 5.73
CA ARG A 70 0.29 -4.75 6.69
C ARG A 70 -0.65 -5.46 7.67
N PRO A 71 -0.86 -6.77 7.51
CA PRO A 71 -1.69 -7.54 8.42
C PRO A 71 -1.15 -7.51 9.84
N SER A 72 -2.04 -7.54 10.83
CA SER A 72 -1.63 -7.77 12.22
C SER A 72 -1.21 -9.22 12.37
N ILE A 73 0.04 -9.44 12.79
CA ILE A 73 0.45 -10.76 13.27
C ILE A 73 -0.10 -10.85 14.69
N ILE A 74 -1.27 -11.46 14.82
CA ILE A 74 -1.74 -11.89 16.13
C ILE A 74 -0.77 -13.00 16.53
N ASN A 75 0.22 -12.65 17.36
CA ASN A 75 1.00 -13.65 18.09
C ASN A 75 -0.01 -14.51 18.86
N LYS A 76 -0.44 -15.62 18.25
CA LYS A 76 -1.15 -16.69 18.95
C LYS A 76 -0.15 -17.09 20.02
N LYS A 77 -0.34 -16.58 21.24
CA LYS A 77 0.45 -16.98 22.39
C LYS A 77 0.36 -18.50 22.41
N HIS A 78 1.44 -19.16 21.98
CA HIS A 78 1.62 -20.57 22.24
C HIS A 78 1.56 -20.68 23.75
N ASN A 79 0.45 -21.20 24.24
CA ASN A 79 0.24 -21.54 25.63
C ASN A 79 1.06 -22.80 25.89
N GLU A 80 2.38 -22.66 25.94
CA GLU A 80 3.26 -23.72 26.41
C GLU A 80 4.14 -23.13 27.49
N GLY A 81 3.80 -23.47 28.74
CA GLY A 81 4.62 -23.15 29.89
C GLY A 81 6.01 -23.71 29.68
N THR A 82 6.97 -22.84 29.39
CA THR A 82 8.38 -23.16 29.51
C THR A 82 9.12 -21.96 30.07
N ILE A 83 9.98 -22.30 31.01
CA ILE A 83 10.60 -21.45 32.01
C ILE A 83 11.62 -20.50 31.36
N SER A 84 11.52 -19.23 31.76
CA SER A 84 12.57 -18.23 31.97
C SER A 84 13.93 -18.46 31.28
N GLY A 85 14.36 -17.51 30.43
CA GLY A 85 15.79 -17.22 30.32
C GLY A 85 16.37 -16.78 28.97
N ALA A 86 15.62 -16.76 27.88
CA ALA A 86 16.13 -16.26 26.60
C ALA A 86 15.47 -14.92 26.25
N THR A 87 16.27 -13.90 26.00
CA THR A 87 15.86 -12.65 25.37
C THR A 87 15.15 -12.99 24.06
N ALA A 88 13.82 -12.98 24.11
CA ALA A 88 12.96 -13.26 22.97
C ALA A 88 13.18 -12.16 21.95
N GLN A 89 14.10 -12.40 21.02
CA GLN A 89 14.15 -11.69 19.77
C GLN A 89 12.84 -12.06 19.08
N GLU A 90 11.87 -11.13 19.10
CA GLU A 90 10.58 -11.35 18.44
C GLU A 90 10.86 -11.81 17.01
N PRO A 91 10.24 -12.91 16.55
CA PRO A 91 10.38 -13.27 15.14
C PRO A 91 9.87 -12.08 14.35
N VAL A 92 10.81 -11.38 13.71
CA VAL A 92 10.53 -10.36 12.72
C VAL A 92 10.01 -11.12 11.51
N PHE A 93 8.77 -11.60 11.59
CA PHE A 93 8.02 -11.94 10.40
C PHE A 93 7.93 -10.63 9.65
N ALA A 94 8.68 -10.54 8.57
CA ALA A 94 8.64 -9.44 7.63
C ALA A 94 7.21 -9.39 7.11
N SER A 95 6.35 -8.65 7.81
CA SER A 95 4.95 -8.47 7.46
C SER A 95 4.92 -7.97 6.02
N ILE A 96 4.51 -8.85 5.10
CA ILE A 96 4.61 -8.61 3.67
C ILE A 96 3.71 -7.43 3.37
N THR A 97 4.33 -6.28 3.16
CA THR A 97 3.61 -5.07 2.81
C THR A 97 3.19 -5.23 1.37
N THR A 98 1.93 -5.57 1.17
CA THR A 98 1.36 -5.76 -0.16
C THR A 98 0.92 -4.43 -0.71
N GLY A 99 1.47 -4.02 -1.86
CA GLY A 99 1.09 -2.79 -2.55
C GLY A 99 0.08 -3.02 -3.68
N PHE A 100 -0.81 -2.07 -3.94
CA PHE A 100 -1.63 -2.03 -5.15
C PHE A 100 -1.71 -0.62 -5.70
N VAL A 101 -1.62 -0.50 -7.01
CA VAL A 101 -1.91 0.76 -7.72
C VAL A 101 -3.38 0.80 -8.06
N LEU A 102 -4.07 1.90 -7.78
CA LEU A 102 -5.48 2.03 -8.14
C LEU A 102 -5.68 2.35 -9.62
N PRO A 103 -6.75 1.83 -10.24
CA PRO A 103 -7.10 2.18 -11.61
C PRO A 103 -7.53 3.65 -11.70
N THR A 104 -6.77 4.43 -12.44
CA THR A 104 -7.12 5.78 -12.87
C THR A 104 -7.68 5.68 -14.28
N THR A 105 -8.98 5.85 -14.46
CA THR A 105 -9.60 5.77 -15.78
C THR A 105 -9.21 6.98 -16.62
N ASN A 106 -8.56 6.73 -17.77
CA ASN A 106 -8.50 7.68 -18.90
C ASN A 106 -9.54 7.33 -19.99
N GLN A 107 -10.44 6.37 -19.73
CA GLN A 107 -11.34 5.87 -20.77
C GLN A 107 -12.58 6.76 -20.89
N ALA A 108 -12.49 7.76 -21.78
CA ALA A 108 -13.60 8.55 -22.29
C ALA A 108 -14.51 7.76 -23.24
N ASP A 109 -14.63 6.45 -23.06
CA ASP A 109 -15.62 5.66 -23.78
C ASP A 109 -16.92 5.85 -23.00
N GLY A 110 -17.88 6.57 -23.57
CA GLY A 110 -19.10 7.07 -22.91
C GLY A 110 -20.07 5.99 -22.39
N THR A 111 -19.59 4.80 -22.10
CA THR A 111 -20.28 3.77 -21.33
C THR A 111 -20.26 4.15 -19.85
N GLU A 112 -21.44 4.35 -19.26
CA GLU A 112 -21.70 4.65 -17.84
C GLU A 112 -21.30 3.51 -16.87
N THR A 113 -20.28 2.73 -17.18
CA THR A 113 -19.78 1.72 -16.24
C THR A 113 -19.06 2.44 -15.10
N PRO A 114 -19.47 2.23 -13.84
CA PRO A 114 -18.77 2.80 -12.70
C PRO A 114 -17.29 2.40 -12.75
N PRO A 115 -16.36 3.30 -12.39
CA PRO A 115 -14.95 2.98 -12.37
C PRO A 115 -14.71 1.75 -11.49
N PRO A 116 -13.99 0.73 -11.97
CA PRO A 116 -13.80 -0.50 -11.22
C PRO A 116 -12.94 -0.21 -9.98
N GLY A 117 -13.54 -0.28 -8.80
CA GLY A 117 -12.79 -0.22 -7.54
C GLY A 117 -11.84 -1.42 -7.40
N LEU A 118 -10.79 -1.25 -6.60
CA LEU A 118 -9.88 -2.33 -6.25
C LEU A 118 -10.54 -3.19 -5.16
N ILE A 119 -10.93 -4.43 -5.49
CA ILE A 119 -11.51 -5.36 -4.51
C ILE A 119 -10.60 -6.58 -4.38
N ARG A 120 -10.12 -6.84 -3.16
CA ARG A 120 -9.26 -7.98 -2.81
C ARG A 120 -9.72 -8.63 -1.51
N ARG A 121 -9.20 -9.83 -1.24
CA ARG A 121 -9.47 -10.60 -0.03
C ARG A 121 -8.17 -10.93 0.68
N TYR A 122 -8.14 -10.75 1.99
CA TYR A 122 -7.09 -11.28 2.84
C TYR A 122 -7.28 -12.79 3.05
N ASP A 123 -6.21 -13.56 2.83
CA ASP A 123 -6.18 -14.99 3.11
C ASP A 123 -5.47 -15.22 4.46
N PRO A 124 -6.20 -15.68 5.50
CA PRO A 124 -5.63 -15.93 6.81
C PRO A 124 -4.68 -17.14 6.85
N GLN A 125 -4.66 -18.00 5.81
CA GLN A 125 -3.73 -19.13 5.75
C GLN A 125 -2.35 -18.71 5.27
N THR A 126 -2.29 -17.83 4.29
CA THR A 126 -1.02 -17.28 3.76
C THR A 126 -0.59 -16.01 4.51
N GLU A 127 -1.48 -15.45 5.33
CA GLU A 127 -1.33 -14.15 5.99
C GLU A 127 -1.07 -12.99 5.00
N GLU A 128 -1.60 -13.10 3.78
CA GLU A 128 -1.41 -12.13 2.70
C GLU A 128 -2.72 -11.67 2.07
N VAL A 129 -2.69 -10.50 1.42
CA VAL A 129 -3.79 -10.09 0.55
C VAL A 129 -3.60 -10.77 -0.79
N SER A 130 -4.61 -11.53 -1.23
CA SER A 130 -4.58 -12.26 -2.50
C SER A 130 -4.37 -11.31 -3.68
N LYS A 131 -3.58 -11.73 -4.69
CA LYS A 131 -3.52 -11.04 -5.98
C LYS A 131 -4.81 -11.20 -6.80
N GLU A 132 -5.52 -12.30 -6.61
CA GLU A 132 -6.66 -12.67 -7.43
C GLU A 132 -7.85 -11.75 -7.14
N PRO A 133 -8.60 -11.33 -8.17
CA PRO A 133 -9.84 -10.60 -7.97
C PRO A 133 -10.88 -11.47 -7.23
N LEU A 134 -11.82 -10.80 -6.58
CA LEU A 134 -12.97 -11.47 -5.97
C LEU A 134 -13.90 -12.05 -7.04
N ASP A 135 -14.71 -13.04 -6.67
CA ASP A 135 -15.76 -13.58 -7.53
C ASP A 135 -16.77 -12.48 -7.95
N ASP A 136 -17.30 -12.61 -9.17
CA ASP A 136 -18.13 -11.58 -9.80
C ASP A 136 -19.38 -11.25 -8.96
N VAL A 137 -20.00 -12.26 -8.36
CA VAL A 137 -21.22 -12.09 -7.54
C VAL A 137 -20.93 -11.23 -6.32
N THR A 138 -19.90 -11.58 -5.54
CA THR A 138 -19.51 -10.81 -4.36
C THR A 138 -19.05 -9.40 -4.76
N ARG A 139 -18.32 -9.28 -5.87
CA ARG A 139 -17.86 -7.99 -6.41
C ARG A 139 -19.05 -7.07 -6.75
N THR A 140 -20.03 -7.57 -7.50
CA THR A 140 -21.22 -6.80 -7.90
C THR A 140 -22.07 -6.40 -6.69
N ASN A 141 -22.30 -7.32 -5.76
CA ASN A 141 -23.04 -7.02 -4.53
C ASN A 141 -22.35 -5.94 -3.69
N LEU A 142 -21.02 -6.02 -3.56
CA LEU A 142 -20.24 -5.03 -2.82
C LEU A 142 -20.30 -3.66 -3.50
N GLN A 143 -20.09 -3.61 -4.81
CA GLN A 143 -20.20 -2.38 -5.60
C GLN A 143 -21.58 -1.73 -5.45
N GLN A 144 -22.64 -2.52 -5.52
CA GLN A 144 -24.01 -2.03 -5.33
C GLN A 144 -24.23 -1.45 -3.94
N GLN A 145 -23.74 -2.12 -2.88
CA GLN A 145 -23.85 -1.63 -1.50
C GLN A 145 -23.08 -0.32 -1.28
N ILE A 146 -21.88 -0.19 -1.87
CA ILE A 146 -21.09 1.05 -1.81
C ILE A 146 -21.84 2.17 -2.53
N HIS A 147 -22.36 1.91 -3.73
CA HIS A 147 -23.07 2.90 -4.52
C HIS A 147 -24.35 3.38 -3.85
N GLN A 148 -25.08 2.47 -3.19
CA GLN A 148 -26.27 2.79 -2.41
C GLN A 148 -25.96 3.45 -1.05
N GLN A 149 -24.68 3.63 -0.69
CA GLN A 149 -24.23 4.13 0.61
C GLN A 149 -24.86 3.36 1.78
N ALA A 150 -25.09 2.06 1.59
CA ALA A 150 -25.78 1.21 2.55
C ALA A 150 -24.85 0.59 3.62
N MET A 151 -23.56 0.95 3.60
CA MET A 151 -22.56 0.47 4.56
C MET A 151 -22.37 1.44 5.72
N ASP A 152 -22.03 0.88 6.87
CA ASP A 152 -21.57 1.63 8.03
C ASP A 152 -20.32 2.46 7.68
N PRO A 153 -20.33 3.79 7.94
CA PRO A 153 -19.17 4.66 7.73
C PRO A 153 -17.89 4.21 8.43
N GLU A 154 -17.98 3.44 9.52
CA GLU A 154 -16.79 2.89 10.20
C GLU A 154 -16.21 1.67 9.47
N ARG A 155 -17.01 0.99 8.65
CA ARG A 155 -16.58 -0.16 7.83
C ARG A 155 -16.05 0.30 6.48
N LEU A 156 -16.63 1.36 5.90
CA LEU A 156 -16.22 1.95 4.64
C LEU A 156 -15.85 3.42 4.86
N LEU A 157 -14.57 3.68 5.07
CA LEU A 157 -14.09 5.02 5.40
C LEU A 157 -14.15 5.93 4.17
N PRO A 158 -14.62 7.17 4.30
CA PRO A 158 -14.48 8.15 3.22
C PRO A 158 -13.01 8.57 3.09
N TYR A 159 -12.50 8.69 1.85
CA TYR A 159 -11.13 9.11 1.56
C TYR A 159 -10.76 10.42 2.26
N ALA A 160 -11.70 11.38 2.31
CA ALA A 160 -11.55 12.65 3.01
C ALA A 160 -11.26 12.50 4.53
N SER A 161 -11.65 11.40 5.16
CA SER A 161 -11.32 11.13 6.57
C SER A 161 -9.91 10.53 6.74
N VAL A 162 -9.39 9.89 5.69
CA VAL A 162 -8.06 9.26 5.69
C VAL A 162 -6.98 10.31 5.43
N ILE A 163 -7.22 11.19 4.45
CA ILE A 163 -6.30 12.27 4.12
C ILE A 163 -6.58 13.46 5.04
N ARG A 164 -5.77 13.56 6.09
CA ARG A 164 -5.96 14.49 7.21
C ARG A 164 -5.95 15.97 6.82
N SER A 165 -5.32 16.32 5.70
CA SER A 165 -5.27 17.70 5.21
C SER A 165 -5.06 17.79 3.71
N GLU A 166 -5.52 18.90 3.13
CA GLU A 166 -5.27 19.26 1.74
C GLU A 166 -3.78 19.33 1.41
N ALA A 167 -2.96 19.88 2.32
CA ALA A 167 -1.52 19.98 2.13
C ALA A 167 -0.89 18.59 1.93
N VAL A 168 -1.36 17.56 2.63
CA VAL A 168 -0.91 16.17 2.44
C VAL A 168 -1.32 15.65 1.06
N ALA A 169 -2.56 15.89 0.64
CA ALA A 169 -3.03 15.49 -0.69
C ALA A 169 -2.22 16.15 -1.82
N LEU A 170 -1.95 17.45 -1.69
CA LEU A 170 -1.10 18.22 -2.61
C LEU A 170 0.32 17.66 -2.66
N THR A 171 0.93 17.44 -1.49
CA THR A 171 2.29 16.87 -1.38
C THR A 171 2.38 15.53 -2.11
N TRP A 172 1.37 14.66 -1.93
CA TRP A 172 1.31 13.38 -2.63
C TRP A 172 1.23 13.57 -4.14
N ARG A 173 0.27 14.38 -4.62
CA ARG A 173 0.08 14.66 -6.03
C ARG A 173 1.33 15.25 -6.71
N GLU A 174 2.05 16.14 -6.03
CA GLU A 174 3.32 16.68 -6.51
C GLU A 174 4.39 15.59 -6.59
N ALA A 175 4.55 14.80 -5.54
CA ALA A 175 5.51 13.70 -5.47
C ALA A 175 5.26 12.61 -6.54
N THR A 176 4.00 12.41 -6.91
CA THR A 176 3.58 11.38 -7.87
C THR A 176 3.22 11.95 -9.25
N SER A 177 3.48 13.23 -9.50
CA SER A 177 3.11 13.93 -10.75
C SER A 177 3.73 13.32 -12.01
N MET A 178 4.89 12.68 -11.88
CA MET A 178 5.62 12.04 -12.98
C MET A 178 5.25 10.56 -13.17
N ILE A 179 4.34 10.01 -12.33
CA ILE A 179 3.91 8.62 -12.45
C ILE A 179 2.74 8.55 -13.44
N SER A 180 3.02 8.04 -14.64
CA SER A 180 2.01 7.81 -15.67
C SER A 180 1.62 6.33 -15.78
N LEU A 181 0.43 6.06 -16.33
CA LEU A 181 -0.02 4.70 -16.63
C LEU A 181 0.96 3.96 -17.56
N ASP A 182 1.52 4.66 -18.54
CA ASP A 182 2.51 4.09 -19.47
C ASP A 182 3.79 3.70 -18.73
N LEU A 183 4.26 4.54 -17.80
CA LEU A 183 5.41 4.22 -16.97
C LEU A 183 5.15 2.95 -16.15
N LEU A 184 4.00 2.85 -15.49
CA LEU A 184 3.61 1.70 -14.68
C LEU A 184 3.50 0.41 -15.52
N THR A 185 2.89 0.50 -16.69
CA THR A 185 2.77 -0.63 -17.63
C THR A 185 4.14 -1.09 -18.10
N ASN A 186 5.02 -0.15 -18.46
CA ASN A 186 6.41 -0.44 -18.84
C ASN A 186 7.23 -1.04 -17.68
N ARG A 187 6.81 -0.84 -16.43
CA ARG A 187 7.43 -1.47 -15.25
C ARG A 187 6.72 -2.76 -14.80
N ALA A 188 5.82 -3.30 -15.63
CA ALA A 188 5.03 -4.50 -15.34
C ALA A 188 4.20 -4.41 -14.04
N ILE A 189 3.75 -3.20 -13.69
CA ILE A 189 2.88 -2.90 -12.54
C ILE A 189 1.63 -2.13 -12.98
N PRO A 190 0.83 -2.66 -13.93
CA PRO A 190 -0.41 -1.99 -14.33
C PRO A 190 -1.37 -1.87 -13.13
N PRO A 191 -2.35 -0.96 -13.17
CA PRO A 191 -3.30 -0.79 -12.08
C PRO A 191 -4.00 -2.10 -11.68
N GLY A 192 -4.22 -2.28 -10.37
CA GLY A 192 -4.76 -3.49 -9.78
C GLY A 192 -3.73 -4.60 -9.55
N THR A 193 -2.50 -4.45 -10.03
CA THR A 193 -1.44 -5.43 -9.82
C THR A 193 -0.93 -5.41 -8.38
N LYS A 194 -0.79 -6.59 -7.78
CA LYS A 194 -0.14 -6.77 -6.48
C LYS A 194 1.36 -6.51 -6.62
N ILE A 195 1.89 -5.54 -5.87
CA ILE A 195 3.31 -5.18 -5.83
C ILE A 195 3.96 -5.85 -4.61
N ILE A 196 5.10 -6.51 -4.83
CA ILE A 196 5.96 -7.05 -3.78
C ILE A 196 7.21 -6.17 -3.65
N PRO A 197 7.64 -5.80 -2.43
CA PRO A 197 8.90 -5.09 -2.21
C PRO A 197 10.10 -5.87 -2.76
N GLY A 198 11.02 -5.18 -3.46
CA GLY A 198 12.11 -5.79 -4.22
C GLY A 198 13.16 -6.61 -3.45
N SER A 199 13.19 -6.55 -2.11
CA SER A 199 14.13 -7.31 -1.28
C SER A 199 13.96 -8.83 -1.40
N HIS A 200 12.90 -9.32 -2.05
CA HIS A 200 12.67 -10.75 -2.17
C HIS A 200 13.58 -11.45 -3.19
N GLN A 201 14.17 -10.72 -4.14
CA GLN A 201 15.00 -11.28 -5.22
C GLN A 201 16.50 -10.97 -5.07
N ASP A 202 16.86 -9.81 -4.53
CA ASP A 202 18.27 -9.41 -4.36
C ASP A 202 19.04 -10.32 -3.39
N ASP A 203 18.35 -10.90 -2.40
CA ASP A 203 18.94 -11.87 -1.46
C ASP A 203 19.03 -13.30 -2.02
N GLN A 204 18.41 -13.58 -3.19
CA GLN A 204 18.40 -14.90 -3.84
C GLN A 204 19.44 -15.03 -4.97
N MET A 205 20.64 -14.48 -4.80
CA MET A 205 21.82 -14.76 -5.65
C MET A 205 22.31 -16.23 -5.60
N SER A 206 21.49 -17.20 -5.21
CA SER A 206 21.88 -18.62 -5.12
C SER A 206 20.94 -19.56 -5.88
N ASN A 207 21.24 -19.73 -7.17
CA ASN A 207 21.17 -20.99 -7.95
C ASN A 207 19.96 -21.92 -7.90
N PHE A 208 18.82 -21.56 -7.33
CA PHE A 208 17.62 -22.39 -7.44
C PHE A 208 16.60 -21.76 -8.38
N ALA A 209 16.64 -22.25 -9.62
CA ALA A 209 15.58 -22.10 -10.62
C ALA A 209 14.31 -22.88 -10.21
N ASN A 210 13.80 -22.61 -9.01
CA ASN A 210 12.46 -22.97 -8.64
C ASN A 210 11.62 -21.71 -8.83
N THR A 211 10.80 -21.73 -9.88
CA THR A 211 9.67 -20.84 -10.09
C THR A 211 8.70 -20.99 -8.91
N SER A 212 9.05 -20.46 -7.75
CA SER A 212 8.08 -20.25 -6.67
C SER A 212 7.01 -19.34 -7.25
N LEU A 213 5.74 -19.72 -7.16
CA LEU A 213 4.62 -18.86 -7.50
C LEU A 213 4.77 -17.54 -6.74
N GLN A 214 5.34 -16.51 -7.35
CA GLN A 214 5.41 -15.19 -6.75
C GLN A 214 3.98 -14.63 -6.73
N ASP A 215 3.48 -14.34 -5.55
CA ASP A 215 2.17 -13.74 -5.34
C ASP A 215 2.24 -12.22 -5.52
N GLY A 216 2.57 -11.78 -6.75
CA GLY A 216 2.72 -10.37 -7.11
C GLY A 216 3.94 -10.08 -7.98
N HIS A 217 4.12 -8.79 -8.29
CA HIS A 217 5.14 -8.29 -9.19
C HIS A 217 6.15 -7.41 -8.46
N SER A 218 7.44 -7.70 -8.65
CA SER A 218 8.52 -6.80 -8.22
C SER A 218 8.66 -5.67 -9.26
N PRO A 219 8.72 -4.39 -8.85
CA PRO A 219 8.96 -3.30 -9.78
C PRO A 219 10.30 -3.48 -10.49
N GLN A 220 10.28 -3.49 -11.81
CA GLN A 220 11.52 -3.52 -12.59
C GLN A 220 12.05 -2.10 -12.75
N TYR A 221 13.32 -1.89 -12.37
CA TYR A 221 14.02 -0.63 -12.62
C TYR A 221 14.95 -0.78 -13.82
N PRO A 222 15.10 0.26 -14.67
CA PRO A 222 16.08 0.22 -15.73
C PRO A 222 17.46 0.08 -15.09
N ASP A 223 18.30 -0.73 -15.72
CA ASP A 223 19.71 -0.82 -15.33
C ASP A 223 20.30 0.58 -15.40
N ILE A 224 20.77 1.08 -14.26
CA ILE A 224 21.52 2.32 -14.22
C ILE A 224 22.96 1.94 -14.59
N PRO A 225 23.43 2.29 -15.81
CA PRO A 225 24.80 1.97 -16.17
C PRO A 225 25.72 2.70 -15.21
N VAL A 226 26.40 1.94 -14.36
CA VAL A 226 27.53 2.50 -13.64
C VAL A 226 28.57 2.75 -14.73
N LEU A 227 28.94 4.02 -14.94
CA LEU A 227 30.04 4.42 -15.81
C LEU A 227 31.35 3.92 -15.18
N LEU A 228 31.54 2.61 -15.16
CA LEU A 228 32.78 1.94 -14.88
C LEU A 228 33.57 1.97 -16.19
N GLU A 229 34.05 3.15 -16.56
CA GLU A 229 35.13 3.18 -17.52
C GLU A 229 36.28 2.34 -16.95
N PRO A 230 36.85 1.39 -17.72
CA PRO A 230 38.00 0.62 -17.28
C PRO A 230 39.20 1.57 -17.17
N GLY A 231 39.35 2.20 -16.01
CA GLY A 231 40.32 3.26 -15.75
C GLY A 231 39.91 4.25 -14.66
N HIS A 232 38.60 4.43 -14.43
CA HIS A 232 38.10 5.22 -13.30
C HIS A 232 38.20 4.38 -12.01
N ARG A 233 39.40 4.38 -11.41
CA ARG A 233 39.59 3.96 -10.02
C ARG A 233 38.47 4.61 -9.22
N ARG A 234 37.64 3.80 -8.54
CA ARG A 234 36.80 4.29 -7.45
C ARG A 234 37.70 5.22 -6.63
N THR A 235 37.43 6.52 -6.67
CA THR A 235 37.99 7.43 -5.69
C THR A 235 37.28 7.01 -4.42
N THR A 236 37.83 5.99 -3.76
CA THR A 236 37.66 5.83 -2.32
C THR A 236 38.04 7.20 -1.80
N HIS A 237 37.05 8.01 -1.44
CA HIS A 237 37.30 9.34 -0.91
C HIS A 237 38.32 9.14 0.20
N ARG A 238 39.55 9.59 -0.03
CA ARG A 238 40.68 9.32 0.88
C ARG A 238 40.32 9.80 2.29
N GLY A 239 39.51 10.86 2.37
CA GLY A 239 38.88 11.36 3.59
C GLY A 239 37.93 10.35 4.24
N THR A 240 37.02 9.73 3.52
CA THR A 240 36.09 8.71 4.07
C THR A 240 36.84 7.46 4.55
N LYS A 241 37.85 7.00 3.79
CA LYS A 241 38.69 5.88 4.23
C LYS A 241 39.50 6.23 5.48
N ALA A 242 40.08 7.43 5.55
CA ALA A 242 40.83 7.89 6.72
C ALA A 242 39.92 8.10 7.95
N PHE A 243 38.71 8.61 7.74
CA PHE A 243 37.71 8.79 8.80
C PHE A 243 37.25 7.45 9.36
N LEU A 244 36.88 6.49 8.51
CA LEU A 244 36.45 5.15 8.93
C LEU A 244 37.57 4.33 9.57
N GLN A 245 38.82 4.54 9.17
CA GLN A 245 39.99 3.93 9.82
C GLN A 245 40.29 4.51 11.21
N GLY A 246 39.78 5.70 11.52
CA GLY A 246 39.89 6.34 12.84
C GLY A 246 38.78 5.96 13.82
N LEU A 247 37.74 5.27 13.35
CA LEU A 247 36.70 4.74 14.23
C LEU A 247 37.20 3.41 14.80
N SER A 248 37.29 3.33 16.13
CA SER A 248 37.55 2.07 16.83
C SER A 248 36.29 1.19 16.75
N PRO A 249 36.45 -0.14 16.65
CA PRO A 249 35.33 -1.09 16.62
C PRO A 249 34.50 -1.06 17.91
#